data_AF-A0A940YBL1-F1
#
_entry.id   AF-A0A940YBL1-F1
#
_cell.length_a   1.000
_cell.length_b   1.000
_cell.length_c   1.000
_cell.angle_alpha   90.00
_cell.angle_beta   90.00
_cell.angle_gamma   90.00
#
_symmetry.space_group_name_H-M   'P 1'
#
loop_
_entity.id
_entity.type
_entity.pdbx_description
1 polymer ?
#
loop_
_entity_poly.entity_id
_entity_poly.type
_entity_poly.pdbx_seq_one_letter_code
_entity_poly.pdbx_strand_id
1 'polypeptide(L)'
;MITEAHAADETALPADEAPHWLLPRQAGRPVECLRRIQWICQEVPDLFEAVLLICATHQGVPRASLAAAIQRYHPAVAGLGVDDVQGLVNGLLNGGRDGLEAVHRSRKNGARRQSPMPFLRPD
;
A
#
# COMPACT_ATOMS: atom_id res chain seq x y z
N MET A 1 33.81 17.31 -43.20
CA MET A 1 32.94 16.19 -42.76
C MET A 1 33.19 16.00 -41.28
N ILE A 2 32.26 16.47 -40.44
CA ILE A 2 32.35 16.33 -38.99
C ILE A 2 31.72 14.97 -38.67
N THR A 3 32.54 14.03 -38.21
CA THR A 3 32.08 12.75 -37.69
C THR A 3 31.55 13.02 -36.28
N GLU A 4 30.23 13.11 -36.12
CA GLU A 4 29.62 13.18 -34.80
C GLU A 4 29.85 11.84 -34.09
N ALA A 5 30.76 11.86 -33.13
CA ALA A 5 30.87 10.83 -32.13
C ALA A 5 29.55 10.78 -31.37
N HIS A 6 28.81 9.68 -31.53
CA HIS A 6 27.66 9.36 -30.72
C HIS A 6 28.18 9.15 -29.29
N ALA A 7 28.11 10.20 -28.46
CA ALA A 7 28.38 10.08 -27.04
C ALA A 7 27.38 9.05 -26.49
N ALA A 8 27.90 7.90 -26.06
CA ALA A 8 27.12 6.94 -25.32
C ALA A 8 26.56 7.67 -24.09
N ASP A 9 25.24 7.72 -23.99
CA ASP A 9 24.52 8.39 -22.93
C ASP A 9 24.82 7.68 -21.59
N GLU A 10 25.84 8.16 -20.88
CA GLU A 10 26.37 7.60 -19.63
C GLU A 10 25.35 7.66 -18.47
N THR A 11 24.18 8.26 -18.71
CA THR A 11 23.04 8.33 -17.79
C THR A 11 22.00 7.22 -17.99
N ALA A 12 22.14 6.37 -19.00
CA ALA A 12 21.22 5.26 -19.20
C ALA A 12 21.48 4.16 -18.16
N LEU A 13 20.59 4.05 -17.17
CA LEU A 13 20.55 2.87 -16.31
C LEU A 13 20.42 1.62 -17.18
N PRO A 14 21.17 0.53 -16.90
CA PRO A 14 20.97 -0.76 -17.54
C PRO A 14 19.47 -1.10 -17.55
N ALA A 15 18.94 -1.66 -18.64
CA ALA A 15 17.51 -1.96 -18.75
C ALA A 15 16.99 -2.87 -17.62
N ASP A 16 17.88 -3.69 -17.03
CA ASP A 16 17.60 -4.53 -15.86
C ASP A 16 17.56 -3.77 -14.52
N GLU A 17 18.16 -2.58 -14.46
CA GLU A 17 18.16 -1.68 -13.29
C GLU A 17 17.08 -0.59 -13.36
N ALA A 18 16.54 -0.34 -14.55
CA ALA A 18 15.47 0.64 -14.73
C ALA A 18 14.22 0.18 -13.94
N PRO A 19 13.67 1.02 -13.04
CA PRO A 19 12.53 0.67 -12.20
C PRO A 19 11.23 0.72 -13.01
N HIS A 20 11.12 -0.13 -14.03
CA HIS A 20 9.95 -0.24 -14.91
C HIS A 20 8.66 -0.49 -14.12
N TRP A 21 8.77 -1.06 -12.92
CA TRP A 21 7.66 -1.22 -11.98
C TRP A 21 7.09 0.10 -11.42
N LEU A 22 7.82 1.21 -11.49
CA LEU A 22 7.32 2.55 -11.15
C LEU A 22 6.46 3.15 -12.27
N LEU A 23 6.55 2.62 -13.49
CA LEU A 23 5.77 3.14 -14.61
C LEU A 23 4.27 2.92 -14.40
N PRO A 24 3.41 3.80 -14.96
CA PRO A 24 1.97 3.69 -14.88
C PRO A 24 1.46 2.28 -15.16
N ARG A 25 0.62 1.77 -14.25
CA ARG A 25 -0.05 0.46 -14.35
C ARG A 25 0.87 -0.76 -14.38
N GLN A 26 2.16 -0.60 -14.09
CA GLN A 26 3.07 -1.73 -13.92
C GLN A 26 3.00 -2.24 -12.48
N ALA A 27 2.94 -3.56 -12.34
CA ALA A 27 3.06 -4.20 -11.03
C ALA A 27 4.51 -4.63 -10.77
N GLY A 28 5.21 -5.14 -11.80
CA GLY A 28 6.42 -5.93 -11.63
C GLY A 28 6.10 -7.37 -11.21
N ARG A 29 7.13 -8.16 -10.87
CA ARG A 29 6.95 -9.57 -10.50
C ARG A 29 6.42 -9.69 -9.06
N PRO A 30 5.46 -10.58 -8.75
CA PRO A 30 4.84 -10.65 -7.42
C PRO A 30 5.81 -10.76 -6.24
N VAL A 31 6.88 -11.56 -6.39
CA VAL A 31 7.90 -11.74 -5.35
C VAL A 31 8.67 -10.44 -5.07
N GLU A 32 8.96 -9.66 -6.10
CA GLU A 32 9.65 -8.38 -5.95
C GLU A 32 8.75 -7.33 -5.32
N CYS A 33 7.47 -7.29 -5.68
CA CYS A 33 6.48 -6.43 -5.04
C CYS A 33 6.38 -6.69 -3.55
N LEU A 34 6.28 -7.97 -3.14
CA LEU A 34 6.21 -8.33 -1.73
C LEU A 34 7.46 -7.92 -0.96
N ARG A 35 8.65 -8.10 -1.55
CA ARG A 35 9.92 -7.66 -0.95
C ARG A 35 9.97 -6.14 -0.77
N ARG A 36 9.54 -5.38 -1.78
CA ARG A 36 9.48 -3.91 -1.73
C ARG A 36 8.47 -3.42 -0.69
N ILE A 37 7.27 -4.00 -0.65
CA ILE A 37 6.25 -3.67 0.36
C ILE A 37 6.76 -3.98 1.77
N GLN A 38 7.37 -5.15 1.97
CA GLN A 38 7.98 -5.50 3.25
C GLN A 38 9.04 -4.46 3.67
N TRP A 39 9.92 -4.07 2.76
CA TRP A 39 10.94 -3.06 3.02
C TRP A 39 10.33 -1.70 3.36
N ILE A 40 9.32 -1.24 2.60
CA ILE A 40 8.60 0.00 2.91
C ILE A 40 7.99 -0.05 4.32
N CYS A 41 7.33 -1.15 4.69
CA CYS A 41 6.74 -1.29 6.03
C CYS A 41 7.78 -1.34 7.16
N GLN A 42 9.04 -1.68 6.87
CA GLN A 42 10.13 -1.69 7.84
C GLN A 42 10.76 -0.31 8.02
N GLU A 43 10.96 0.41 6.91
CA GLU A 43 11.63 1.72 6.90
C GLU A 43 10.70 2.90 7.17
N VAL A 44 9.40 2.75 6.88
CA VAL A 44 8.40 3.82 7.05
C VAL A 44 7.46 3.45 8.19
N PRO A 45 7.72 3.89 9.44
CA PRO A 45 6.91 3.52 10.59
C PRO A 45 5.55 4.24 10.64
N ASP A 46 5.43 5.41 10.01
CA ASP A 46 4.15 6.11 9.92
C ASP A 46 3.22 5.40 8.93
N LEU A 47 2.03 5.02 9.42
CA LEU A 47 1.08 4.24 8.64
C LEU A 47 0.55 5.00 7.43
N PHE A 48 0.35 6.31 7.52
CA PHE A 48 -0.15 7.09 6.40
C PHE A 48 0.90 7.16 5.29
N GLU A 49 2.14 7.49 5.64
CA GLU A 49 3.26 7.56 4.71
C GLU A 49 3.53 6.21 4.04
N ALA A 50 3.52 5.11 4.82
CA ALA A 50 3.74 3.77 4.29
C ALA A 50 2.65 3.37 3.29
N VAL A 51 1.37 3.55 3.63
CA VAL A 51 0.25 3.19 2.75
C VAL A 51 0.23 4.08 1.51
N LEU A 52 0.54 5.38 1.66
CA LEU A 52 0.67 6.31 0.54
C LEU A 52 1.77 5.89 -0.42
N LEU A 53 2.96 5.59 0.10
CA LEU A 53 4.10 5.17 -0.70
C LEU A 53 3.80 3.86 -1.43
N ILE A 54 3.20 2.87 -0.75
CA ILE A 54 2.81 1.59 -1.37
C ILE A 54 1.80 1.83 -2.51
N CYS A 55 0.77 2.66 -2.31
CA CYS A 55 -0.21 2.94 -3.35
C CYS A 55 0.40 3.66 -4.56
N ALA A 56 1.32 4.60 -4.33
CA ALA A 56 2.01 5.33 -5.39
C ALA A 56 2.95 4.43 -6.20
N THR A 57 3.60 3.47 -5.54
CA THR A 57 4.66 2.63 -6.13
C THR A 57 4.17 1.30 -6.70
N HIS A 58 3.00 0.81 -6.27
CA HIS A 58 2.44 -0.49 -6.66
C HIS A 58 1.05 -0.35 -7.30
N GLN A 59 0.88 0.66 -8.14
CA GLN A 59 -0.37 1.00 -8.83
C GLN A 59 -0.98 -0.12 -9.69
N GLY A 60 -0.16 -1.05 -10.20
CA GLY A 60 -0.62 -2.21 -10.97
C GLY A 60 -1.14 -3.37 -10.11
N VAL A 61 -1.02 -3.29 -8.78
CA VAL A 61 -1.37 -4.38 -7.86
C VAL A 61 -2.80 -4.21 -7.34
N PRO A 62 -3.62 -5.28 -7.31
CA PRO A 62 -4.98 -5.21 -6.75
C PRO A 62 -4.98 -4.75 -5.29
N ARG A 63 -5.94 -3.91 -4.91
CA ARG A 63 -6.05 -3.34 -3.56
C ARG A 63 -6.15 -4.40 -2.46
N ALA A 64 -6.87 -5.50 -2.71
CA ALA A 64 -6.96 -6.62 -1.77
C ALA A 64 -5.58 -7.27 -1.52
N SER A 65 -4.76 -7.40 -2.56
CA SER A 65 -3.39 -7.92 -2.44
C SER A 65 -2.47 -6.95 -1.69
N LEU A 66 -2.61 -5.64 -1.94
CA LEU A 66 -1.90 -4.61 -1.17
C LEU A 66 -2.29 -4.67 0.31
N ALA A 67 -3.59 -4.76 0.60
CA ALA A 67 -4.10 -4.85 1.96
C ALA A 67 -3.57 -6.07 2.70
N ALA A 68 -3.53 -7.24 2.05
CA ALA A 68 -2.96 -8.45 2.63
C ALA A 68 -1.46 -8.30 2.93
N ALA A 69 -0.69 -7.65 2.05
CA ALA A 69 0.73 -7.40 2.27
C ALA A 69 0.96 -6.38 3.42
N ILE A 70 0.20 -5.29 3.45
CA ILE A 70 0.28 -4.27 4.50
C ILE A 70 -0.09 -4.88 5.86
N GLN A 71 -1.18 -5.67 5.91
CA GLN A 71 -1.62 -6.36 7.13
C GLN A 71 -0.54 -7.29 7.68
N ARG A 72 0.17 -7.98 6.78
CA ARG A 72 1.23 -8.92 7.14
C ARG A 72 2.49 -8.23 7.69
N TYR A 73 2.88 -7.10 7.11
CA TYR A 73 4.20 -6.52 7.37
C TYR A 73 4.19 -5.27 8.25
N HIS A 74 3.10 -4.49 8.27
CA HIS A 74 3.09 -3.21 8.96
C HIS A 74 2.55 -3.35 10.40
N PRO A 75 3.36 -3.06 11.44
CA PRO A 75 2.99 -3.33 12.83
C PRO A 75 1.77 -2.52 13.31
N ALA A 76 1.58 -1.30 12.79
CA ALA A 76 0.46 -0.44 13.17
C ALA A 76 -0.94 -1.02 12.86
N VAL A 77 -1.02 -2.05 12.00
CA VAL A 77 -2.29 -2.71 11.61
C VAL A 77 -2.35 -4.18 12.05
N ALA A 78 -1.41 -4.66 12.88
CA ALA A 78 -1.34 -6.07 13.27
C ALA A 78 -2.62 -6.63 13.92
N GLY A 79 -3.44 -5.77 14.53
CA GLY A 79 -4.74 -6.13 15.12
C GLY A 79 -5.95 -5.99 14.19
N LEU A 80 -5.75 -5.59 12.93
CA LEU A 80 -6.81 -5.38 11.95
C LEU A 80 -6.94 -6.58 10.99
N GLY A 81 -8.17 -6.86 10.57
CA GLY A 81 -8.41 -7.81 9.48
C GLY A 81 -7.98 -7.24 8.12
N VAL A 82 -7.77 -8.10 7.13
CA VAL A 82 -7.41 -7.69 5.76
C VAL A 82 -8.46 -6.73 5.17
N ASP A 83 -9.74 -6.96 5.45
CA ASP A 83 -10.83 -6.09 4.98
C ASP A 83 -10.78 -4.68 5.61
N ASP A 84 -10.37 -4.57 6.87
CA ASP A 84 -10.19 -3.29 7.54
C ASP A 84 -9.02 -2.52 6.93
N VAL A 85 -7.92 -3.21 6.62
CA VAL A 85 -6.76 -2.63 5.93
C VAL A 85 -7.11 -2.22 4.50
N GLN A 86 -7.91 -3.00 3.79
CA GLN A 86 -8.44 -2.60 2.48
C GLN A 86 -9.31 -1.34 2.61
N GLY A 87 -10.07 -1.22 3.70
CA GLY A 87 -10.77 0.01 4.07
C GLY A 87 -9.82 1.21 4.23
N LEU A 88 -8.67 1.03 4.89
CA LEU A 88 -7.65 2.09 5.03
C LEU A 88 -7.11 2.53 3.68
N VAL A 89 -6.77 1.58 2.80
CA VAL A 89 -6.30 1.86 1.43
C VAL A 89 -7.35 2.66 0.65
N ASN A 90 -8.62 2.26 0.72
CA ASN A 90 -9.71 3.00 0.07
C ASN A 90 -9.93 4.39 0.69
N GLY A 91 -9.84 4.51 2.01
CA GLY A 91 -9.94 5.79 2.72
C GLY A 91 -8.86 6.76 2.25
N LEU A 92 -7.62 6.29 2.13
CA LEU A 92 -6.50 7.05 1.58
C LEU A 92 -6.79 7.53 0.15
N LEU A 93 -7.19 6.63 -0.74
CA LEU A 93 -7.36 6.96 -2.17
C LEU A 93 -8.52 7.94 -2.42
N ASN A 94 -9.53 7.96 -1.54
CA ASN A 94 -10.71 8.81 -1.70
C ASN A 94 -10.67 10.10 -0.88
N GLY A 95 -9.89 10.14 0.20
CA GLY A 95 -9.89 11.26 1.16
C GLY A 95 -8.52 11.61 1.73
N GLY A 96 -7.44 11.10 1.14
CA GLY A 96 -6.08 11.33 1.59
C GLY A 96 -5.87 10.93 3.05
N ARG A 97 -5.14 11.77 3.78
CA ARG A 97 -4.84 11.54 5.20
C ARG A 97 -6.11 11.43 6.05
N ASP A 98 -7.02 12.37 5.88
CA ASP A 98 -8.26 12.43 6.66
C ASP A 98 -9.13 11.19 6.44
N GLY A 99 -9.21 10.70 5.20
CA GLY A 99 -9.92 9.49 4.86
C GLY A 99 -9.33 8.23 5.52
N LEU A 100 -8.00 8.09 5.50
CA LEU A 100 -7.31 7.00 6.19
C LEU A 100 -7.53 7.08 7.70
N GLU A 101 -7.36 8.25 8.31
CA GLU A 101 -7.50 8.45 9.75
C GLU A 101 -8.95 8.23 10.22
N ALA A 102 -9.95 8.63 9.43
CA ALA A 102 -11.36 8.37 9.71
C ALA A 102 -11.64 6.86 9.78
N VAL A 103 -11.17 6.09 8.79
CA VAL A 103 -11.32 4.63 8.79
C VAL A 103 -10.56 4.00 9.96
N HIS A 104 -9.31 4.40 10.18
CA HIS A 104 -8.47 3.86 11.25
C HIS A 104 -9.11 4.07 12.64
N ARG A 105 -9.65 5.27 12.91
CA ARG A 105 -10.39 5.55 14.15
C ARG A 105 -11.67 4.72 14.23
N SER A 106 -12.44 4.63 13.14
CA SER A 106 -13.68 3.87 13.12
C SER A 106 -13.46 2.38 13.41
N ARG A 107 -12.37 1.78 12.91
CA ARG A 107 -12.07 0.36 13.15
C ARG A 107 -11.56 0.10 14.57
N LYS A 108 -10.68 0.95 15.09
CA LYS A 108 -10.25 0.89 16.50
C LYS A 108 -11.42 1.05 17.48
N ASN A 109 -12.38 1.90 17.17
CA ASN A 109 -13.56 2.14 18.01
C ASN A 109 -14.68 1.11 17.76
N GLY A 110 -14.79 0.57 16.54
CA GLY A 110 -15.77 -0.45 16.16
C GLY A 110 -15.54 -1.79 16.84
N ALA A 111 -14.27 -2.18 17.05
CA ALA A 111 -13.93 -3.37 17.84
C ALA A 111 -14.44 -3.30 19.30
N ARG A 112 -14.64 -2.10 19.86
CA ARG A 112 -15.21 -1.89 21.20
C ARG A 112 -16.75 -1.84 21.21
N ARG A 113 -17.39 -1.75 20.04
CA ARG A 113 -18.85 -1.60 19.89
C ARG A 113 -19.50 -2.79 19.17
N GLN A 114 -19.07 -4.02 19.48
CA GLN A 114 -20.02 -5.14 19.43
C GLN A 114 -21.03 -4.91 20.56
N SER A 115 -22.01 -4.04 20.30
CA SER A 115 -23.16 -3.87 21.16
C SER A 115 -23.98 -5.16 21.03
N PRO A 116 -24.17 -5.95 22.11
CA PRO A 116 -25.16 -7.01 22.08
C PRO A 116 -26.50 -6.30 21.91
N MET A 117 -27.13 -6.43 20.76
CA MET A 117 -28.48 -5.92 20.53
C MET A 117 -29.41 -6.64 21.52
N PRO A 118 -29.91 -5.99 22.58
CA PRO A 118 -30.61 -6.69 23.67
C PRO A 118 -32.06 -7.06 23.34
N PHE A 119 -32.50 -6.87 22.09
CA PHE A 119 -33.89 -7.02 21.65
C PHE A 119 -34.18 -8.26 20.80
N LEU A 120 -33.19 -9.13 20.56
CA LEU A 120 -33.44 -10.48 20.06
C LEU A 120 -33.57 -11.44 21.25
N ARG A 121 -34.76 -11.52 21.84
CA ARG A 121 -35.18 -12.69 22.63
C ARG A 121 -35.77 -13.72 21.65
N PRO A 122 -35.32 -14.98 21.64
CA PRO A 122 -36.11 -16.05 21.05
C PRO A 122 -37.32 -16.29 21.97
N ASP A 123 -38.51 -16.20 21.39
CA ASP A 123 -39.72 -16.78 21.97
C ASP A 123 -39.61 -18.31 21.98
#